data_AF-A0A517NZ77-F1
#
_entry.id   AF-A0A517NZ77-F1
#
_cell.length_a   1.000
_cell.length_b   1.000
_cell.length_c   1.000
_cell.angle_alpha   90.00
_cell.angle_beta   90.00
_cell.angle_gamma   90.00
#
_symmetry.space_group_name_H-M   'P 1'
#
loop_
_entity.id
_entity.type
_entity.pdbx_description
1 polymer ?
#
loop_
_entity_poly.entity_id
_entity_poly.type
_entity_poly.pdbx_seq_one_letter_code
_entity_poly.pdbx_strand_id
1 'polypeptide(L)'
;MRQLVQLQQQTSDFEKLNTQLVFVYREETDGVDGLKKIEEKIEAKNRKTILLGLDLNKKSSAAYSSQNRTFDNYVVDSKGIVRGVIDGSLKDRATANELLKILKKVEK
;
A
#
# COMPACT_ATOMS: atom_id res chain seq x y z
N MET A 1 2.08 12.87 -0.80
CA MET A 1 2.89 11.64 -0.92
C MET A 1 3.11 11.32 -2.39
N ARG A 2 4.38 11.28 -2.85
CA ARG A 2 4.72 11.00 -4.25
C ARG A 2 4.37 9.58 -4.68
N GLN A 3 4.54 8.60 -3.79
CA GLN A 3 4.26 7.19 -4.03
C GLN A 3 2.78 6.91 -4.30
N LEU A 4 1.87 7.43 -3.46
CA LEU A 4 0.43 7.25 -3.63
C LEU A 4 -0.06 7.87 -4.95
N VAL A 5 0.46 9.03 -5.33
CA VAL A 5 0.13 9.66 -6.62
C VAL A 5 0.62 8.82 -7.81
N GLN A 6 1.82 8.24 -7.72
CA GLN A 6 2.33 7.34 -8.76
C GLN A 6 1.51 6.06 -8.88
N LEU A 7 1.16 5.43 -7.75
CA LEU A 7 0.33 4.22 -7.74
C LEU A 7 -1.07 4.49 -8.30
N GLN A 8 -1.64 5.66 -8.03
CA GLN A 8 -2.90 6.11 -8.62
C GLN A 8 -2.84 6.41 -10.12
N GLN A 9 -1.66 6.64 -10.70
CA GLN A 9 -1.52 6.81 -12.15
C GLN A 9 -1.52 5.46 -12.88
N GLN A 10 -1.16 4.37 -12.18
CA GLN A 10 -1.02 3.04 -12.74
C GLN A 10 -2.10 2.06 -12.25
N THR A 11 -3.14 2.54 -11.57
CA THR A 11 -4.22 1.68 -11.03
C THR A 11 -4.88 0.80 -12.08
N SER A 12 -5.02 1.28 -13.32
CA SER A 12 -5.56 0.49 -14.43
C SER A 12 -4.71 -0.74 -14.79
N ASP A 13 -3.39 -0.70 -14.55
CA ASP A 13 -2.52 -1.84 -14.79
C ASP A 13 -2.62 -2.88 -13.66
N PHE A 14 -2.87 -2.45 -12.43
CA PHE A 14 -3.17 -3.36 -11.32
C PHE A 14 -4.55 -4.02 -11.48
N GLU A 15 -5.55 -3.27 -11.97
CA GLU A 15 -6.89 -3.80 -12.28
C GLU A 15 -6.86 -4.87 -13.37
N LYS A 16 -6.06 -4.68 -14.43
CA LYS A 16 -5.87 -5.69 -15.48
C LYS A 16 -5.30 -7.02 -14.95
N LEU A 17 -4.51 -6.95 -13.87
CA LEU A 17 -3.92 -8.11 -13.19
C LEU A 17 -4.82 -8.59 -12.03
N ASN A 18 -6.10 -8.21 -12.02
CA ASN A 18 -7.09 -8.52 -10.99
C ASN A 18 -6.55 -8.32 -9.55
N THR A 19 -5.73 -7.27 -9.37
CA THR A 19 -5.00 -7.02 -8.12
C THR A 19 -5.54 -5.77 -7.44
N GLN A 20 -5.69 -5.82 -6.12
CA GLN A 20 -6.07 -4.68 -5.30
C GLN A 20 -4.85 -4.07 -4.61
N LEU A 21 -4.79 -2.74 -4.53
CA LEU A 21 -3.77 -2.03 -3.78
C LEU A 21 -4.30 -1.71 -2.38
N VAL A 22 -3.62 -2.27 -1.36
CA VAL A 22 -3.92 -1.99 0.04
C VAL A 22 -2.76 -1.23 0.66
N PHE A 23 -3.06 -0.08 1.26
CA PHE A 23 -2.08 0.68 2.02
C PHE A 23 -2.45 0.60 3.49
N VAL A 24 -1.53 0.04 4.28
CA VAL A 24 -1.68 -0.03 5.73
C VAL A 24 -0.93 1.15 6.33
N TYR A 25 -1.66 2.04 7.00
CA TYR A 25 -1.07 3.20 7.65
C TYR A 25 -0.91 2.95 9.14
N ARG A 26 0.22 3.42 9.68
CA ARG A 26 0.53 3.40 11.10
C ARG A 26 0.12 4.72 11.70
N GLU A 27 -1.03 4.81 12.35
CA GLU A 27 -1.40 6.05 13.01
C GLU A 27 -1.97 5.83 14.41
N GLU A 28 -1.23 6.34 15.39
CA GLU A 28 -1.76 6.78 16.68
C GLU A 28 -2.84 7.84 16.41
N THR A 29 -3.78 8.00 17.34
CA THR A 29 -5.08 8.69 17.25
C THR A 29 -5.20 9.88 16.28
N ASP A 30 -4.18 10.73 16.16
CA ASP A 30 -4.13 11.91 15.27
C ASP A 30 -4.13 11.61 13.78
N GLY A 31 -3.73 10.41 13.40
CA GLY A 31 -3.61 10.08 12.00
C GLY A 31 -4.86 9.45 11.38
N VAL A 32 -5.78 8.93 12.19
CA VAL A 32 -7.13 8.59 11.71
C VAL A 32 -7.78 9.79 10.97
N ASP A 33 -7.54 11.02 11.43
CA ASP A 33 -7.99 12.23 10.76
C ASP A 33 -7.19 12.58 9.50
N GLY A 34 -5.90 12.24 9.46
CA GLY A 34 -5.06 12.31 8.27
C GLY A 34 -5.56 11.37 7.17
N LEU A 35 -5.98 10.16 7.54
CA LEU A 35 -6.49 9.15 6.63
C LEU A 35 -7.86 9.48 6.09
N LYS A 36 -8.79 9.97 6.92
CA LYS A 36 -10.07 10.50 6.44
C LYS A 36 -9.88 11.58 5.39
N LYS A 37 -8.95 12.51 5.60
CA LYS A 37 -8.60 13.54 4.60
C LYS A 37 -7.99 12.97 3.31
N ILE A 38 -7.30 11.83 3.39
CA ILE A 38 -6.76 11.16 2.21
C ILE A 38 -7.89 10.44 1.48
N GLU A 39 -8.75 9.71 2.18
CA GLU A 39 -9.94 9.04 1.65
C GLU A 39 -10.86 10.04 0.94
N GLU A 40 -11.23 11.14 1.59
CA GLU A 40 -12.01 12.23 0.99
C GLU A 40 -11.35 12.78 -0.29
N LYS A 41 -10.02 12.93 -0.31
CA LYS A 41 -9.29 13.38 -1.51
C LYS A 41 -9.25 12.34 -2.61
N ILE A 42 -9.32 11.06 -2.28
CA ILE A 42 -9.35 9.95 -3.23
C ILE A 42 -10.75 9.82 -3.83
N GLU A 43 -11.79 9.89 -2.99
CA GLU A 43 -13.20 9.92 -3.38
C GLU A 43 -13.52 11.14 -4.24
N ALA A 44 -13.08 12.34 -3.83
CA ALA A 44 -13.25 13.58 -4.59
C ALA A 44 -12.57 13.53 -5.98
N LYS A 45 -11.59 12.63 -6.16
CA LYS A 45 -10.91 12.40 -7.45
C LYS A 45 -11.44 11.20 -8.22
N ASN A 46 -12.51 10.55 -7.73
CA ASN A 46 -13.13 9.37 -8.33
C ASN A 46 -12.12 8.20 -8.56
N ARG A 47 -11.06 8.13 -7.74
CA ARG A 47 -9.99 7.14 -7.88
C ARG A 47 -10.33 5.87 -7.09
N LYS A 48 -11.17 5.01 -7.67
CA LYS A 48 -11.64 3.74 -7.07
C LYS A 48 -10.63 2.60 -7.20
N THR A 49 -9.60 2.51 -6.36
CA THR A 49 -8.88 1.21 -6.18
C THR A 49 -7.94 1.10 -4.98
N ILE A 50 -7.93 2.06 -4.05
CA ILE A 50 -7.01 2.02 -2.92
C ILE A 50 -7.78 1.74 -1.64
N LEU A 51 -7.60 0.53 -1.09
CA LEU A 51 -8.12 0.17 0.23
C LEU A 51 -7.14 0.65 1.29
N LEU A 52 -7.66 1.38 2.28
CA LEU A 52 -6.89 1.84 3.42
C LEU A 52 -7.13 0.88 4.59
N GLY A 53 -6.09 0.19 5.02
CA GLY A 53 -6.13 -0.69 6.18
C GLY A 53 -5.77 0.07 7.46
N LEU A 54 -6.70 0.11 8.42
CA LEU A 54 -6.52 0.71 9.74
C LEU A 54 -6.59 -0.38 10.81
N ASP A 55 -5.52 -0.53 11.59
CA ASP A 55 -5.53 -1.35 12.80
C ASP A 55 -5.56 -0.46 14.04
N LEU A 56 -6.78 -0.15 14.50
CA LEU A 56 -7.03 0.74 15.64
C LEU A 56 -6.74 0.09 17.00
N ASN A 57 -6.58 -1.24 17.04
CA ASN A 57 -6.39 -1.98 18.29
C ASN A 57 -4.91 -2.18 18.66
N LYS A 58 -4.00 -1.91 17.72
CA LYS A 58 -2.56 -2.05 17.94
C LYS A 58 -1.95 -0.74 18.43
N LYS A 59 -1.38 -0.79 19.64
CA LYS A 59 -0.56 0.28 20.22
C LYS A 59 0.88 0.34 19.68
N SER A 60 1.28 -0.65 18.88
CA SER A 60 2.63 -0.76 18.32
C SER A 60 2.60 -1.43 16.95
N SER A 61 3.41 -0.89 16.05
CA SER A 61 3.60 -1.39 14.69
C SER A 61 4.68 -2.46 14.57
N ALA A 62 5.31 -2.88 15.67
CA ALA A 62 6.45 -3.82 15.63
C ALA A 62 6.13 -5.16 14.93
N ALA A 63 4.85 -5.58 14.95
CA ALA A 63 4.40 -6.77 14.22
C ALA A 63 4.38 -6.59 12.69
N TYR A 64 4.32 -5.36 12.20
CA TYR A 64 4.24 -5.01 10.77
C TYR A 64 5.53 -4.34 10.24
N SER A 65 6.28 -3.68 11.11
CA SER A 65 7.53 -2.98 10.84
C SER A 65 8.40 -3.13 12.08
N SER A 66 9.18 -4.22 12.10
CA SER A 66 10.06 -4.58 13.22
C SER A 66 11.24 -3.61 13.38
N GLN A 67 11.52 -2.80 12.36
CA GLN A 67 12.59 -1.81 12.33
C GLN A 67 12.06 -0.38 12.22
N ASN A 68 12.78 0.58 12.80
CA ASN A 68 12.37 1.99 12.78
C ASN A 68 12.27 2.52 11.33
N ARG A 69 11.09 3.02 10.97
CA ARG A 69 10.82 3.77 9.71
C ARG A 69 10.98 2.95 8.43
N THR A 70 10.69 1.64 8.48
CA THR A 70 10.55 0.83 7.27
C THR A 70 9.14 0.97 6.67
N PHE A 71 9.07 0.93 5.34
CA PHE A 71 7.86 1.04 4.53
C PHE A 71 7.81 -0.16 3.59
N ASP A 72 7.89 -1.35 4.15
CA ASP A 72 8.01 -2.58 3.40
C ASP A 72 6.72 -2.85 2.62
N ASN A 73 6.89 -3.30 1.38
CA ASN A 73 5.78 -3.52 0.45
C ASN A 73 5.71 -5.00 0.16
N TYR A 74 4.52 -5.58 0.32
CA TYR A 74 4.29 -7.00 0.16
C TYR A 74 3.44 -7.24 -1.06
N VAL A 75 3.85 -8.21 -1.89
CA VAL A 75 3.03 -8.75 -2.97
C VAL A 75 2.50 -10.09 -2.51
N VAL A 76 1.18 -10.16 -2.35
CA VAL A 76 0.49 -11.34 -1.81
C VAL A 76 -0.37 -11.94 -2.93
N ASP A 77 -0.30 -13.26 -3.10
CA ASP A 77 -1.14 -13.96 -4.08
C ASP A 77 -2.56 -14.22 -3.57
N SER A 78 -3.40 -14.79 -4.44
CA SER A 78 -4.79 -15.15 -4.11
C SER A 78 -4.95 -16.21 -3.02
N LYS A 79 -3.86 -16.90 -2.64
CA LYS A 79 -3.83 -17.88 -1.55
C LYS A 79 -3.35 -17.27 -0.23
N GLY A 80 -3.09 -15.96 -0.20
CA GLY A 80 -2.55 -15.26 0.96
C GLY A 80 -1.05 -15.48 1.18
N ILE A 81 -0.32 -16.01 0.19
CA ILE A 81 1.12 -16.27 0.29
C ILE A 81 1.89 -15.04 -0.19
N VAL A 82 2.85 -14.58 0.61
CA VAL A 82 3.78 -13.52 0.21
C VAL A 82 4.70 -14.05 -0.89
N ARG A 83 4.62 -13.44 -2.07
CA ARG A 83 5.43 -13.79 -3.25
C ARG A 83 6.60 -12.84 -3.50
N GLY A 84 6.59 -11.69 -2.85
CA GLY A 84 7.70 -10.76 -2.88
C GLY A 84 7.59 -9.72 -1.77
N VAL A 85 8.75 -9.29 -1.30
CA VAL A 85 8.92 -8.18 -0.37
C VAL A 85 9.83 -7.17 -1.04
N ILE A 86 9.43 -5.90 -1.03
CA ILE A 86 10.28 -4.78 -1.41
C ILE A 86 10.46 -3.92 -0.17
N ASP A 87 11.67 -3.97 0.38
CA ASP A 87 12.05 -3.17 1.53
C ASP A 87 11.92 -1.68 1.18
N GLY A 88 11.35 -0.91 2.09
CA GLY A 88 11.14 0.51 1.90
C GLY A 88 11.63 1.33 3.08
N SER A 89 11.97 2.58 2.81
CA SER A 89 12.30 3.58 3.82
C SER A 89 11.51 4.87 3.59
N LEU A 90 11.65 5.85 4.49
CA LEU A 90 11.10 7.19 4.30
C LEU A 90 11.56 7.84 2.98
N LYS A 91 12.81 7.60 2.58
CA LYS A 91 13.44 8.22 1.40
C LYS A 91 13.18 7.40 0.13
N ASP A 92 13.27 6.08 0.25
CA ASP A 92 13.18 5.15 -0.87
C ASP A 92 11.97 4.25 -0.68
N ARG A 93 10.92 4.53 -1.46
CA ARG A 93 9.67 3.77 -1.42
C ARG A 93 9.51 2.96 -2.69
N ALA A 94 8.91 1.77 -2.59
CA ALA A 94 8.64 0.95 -3.76
C ALA A 94 7.79 1.72 -4.78
N THR A 95 8.23 1.67 -6.02
CA THR A 95 7.54 2.24 -7.16
C THR A 95 6.48 1.28 -7.69
N ALA A 96 5.50 1.83 -8.40
CA ALA A 96 4.44 1.05 -9.01
C ALA A 96 4.98 0.02 -10.05
N ASN A 97 6.03 0.39 -10.79
CA ASN A 97 6.70 -0.51 -11.74
C ASN A 97 7.36 -1.72 -11.06
N GLU A 98 7.96 -1.54 -9.88
CA GLU A 98 8.59 -2.65 -9.14
C GLU A 98 7.55 -3.65 -8.66
N LEU A 99 6.41 -3.16 -8.16
CA LEU A 99 5.29 -4.00 -7.73
C LEU A 99 4.69 -4.78 -8.92
N LEU A 100 4.42 -4.10 -10.04
CA LEU A 100 3.90 -4.73 -11.26
C LEU A 100 4.84 -5.82 -11.81
N LYS A 101 6.17 -5.62 -11.70
CA LYS A 101 7.15 -6.62 -12.13
C LYS A 101 7.07 -7.91 -11.31
N ILE A 102 6.78 -7.81 -10.02
CA ILE A 102 6.59 -8.99 -9.16
C ILE A 102 5.23 -9.64 -9.46
N LEU A 103 4.16 -8.86 -9.55
CA LEU A 103 2.80 -9.38 -9.85
C LEU A 103 2.76 -10.18 -11.16
N LYS A 104 3.40 -9.67 -12.23
CA LYS A 104 3.50 -10.39 -13.52
C LYS A 104 4.24 -11.73 -13.45
N LYS A 105 5.04 -11.97 -12.41
CA LYS A 105 5.68 -13.27 -12.17
C LYS A 105 4.77 -14.22 -11.39
N VAL A 106 3.82 -13.69 -10.63
CA VAL A 106 2.87 -14.46 -9.81
C VAL A 106 1.70 -14.96 -10.67
N GLU A 107 1.29 -14.20 -11.68
CA GLU A 107 0.26 -14.62 -12.64
C GLU A 107 0.74 -15.66 -13.68
N LYS A 108 2.05 -15.89 -13.82
CA LYS A 108 2.60 -16.94 -14.69
C LYS A 108 2.54 -18.31 -14.02
#